data_AF-A0A662XQ52-F1
#
_entry.id   AF-A0A662XQ52-F1
#
_cell.length_a   1.000
_cell.length_b   1.000
_cell.length_c   1.000
_cell.angle_alpha   90.00
_cell.angle_beta   90.00
_cell.angle_gamma   90.00
#
_symmetry.space_group_name_H-M   'P 1'
#
loop_
_entity.id
_entity.type
_entity.pdbx_description
1 polymer ?
#
loop_
_entity_poly.entity_id
_entity_poly.type
_entity_poly.pdbx_seq_one_letter_code
_entity_poly.pdbx_strand_id
1 'polypeptide(L)'
;MTSTECDDDDNCYFYIESDIDKTNITVWNDYIFPALPPRCLENPTSRIPRLSACAASIDYYPTWPGIWMFGNLGRSIFTGSTARIWSFSFNECNEAVFDSQNQRISACDDNPGSGMNPNQGRGAPEIDILEGGGTEISSSMQVGPGMPDDFRMLVDAESSYCFYSYDCTTEGANNPDMPTEYYQSLRGHKSWYLGLRYGANNLCDVGAEEIQTFAQINASLTAGITENACTTDLCPASFDVNADLGYMDQSSTHWGINFNGTCFPKMNVYTGAYLCNAGNNASACTDSGGSTSAASEFTYQMDALSSNWGIHMAAYLDWVTYSVEWVTGDDGYIRWEVEGQPIYEVTADSITNPPQNTAQTNPKKIMIEEPMYFIFNVALSSSWGSKPPNAGTAGCYGDGTDATINAICDAFPMKMKVDYIRVYQDLSTMA
;
A
#
# COMPACT_ATOMS: atom_id res chain seq x y z
N MET A 1 17.85 -5.07 13.66
CA MET A 1 18.51 -5.64 12.46
C MET A 1 17.92 -7.01 12.19
N THR A 2 17.84 -7.47 10.94
CA THR A 2 17.35 -8.82 10.61
C THR A 2 18.49 -9.84 10.70
N SER A 3 18.28 -10.90 11.46
CA SER A 3 19.23 -11.98 11.74
C SER A 3 18.54 -13.35 11.54
N THR A 4 19.29 -14.43 11.65
CA THR A 4 18.79 -15.81 11.50
C THR A 4 19.03 -16.59 12.77
N GLU A 5 18.03 -17.34 13.24
CA GLU A 5 18.15 -18.28 14.35
C GLU A 5 17.48 -19.59 13.94
N CYS A 6 17.93 -20.71 14.51
CA CYS A 6 17.29 -22.01 14.34
C CYS A 6 16.90 -22.52 15.72
N ASP A 7 15.72 -23.12 15.84
CA ASP A 7 15.32 -23.79 17.08
C ASP A 7 16.00 -25.15 17.25
N ASP A 8 15.78 -25.79 18.42
CA ASP A 8 16.37 -27.08 18.78
C ASP A 8 15.91 -28.24 17.86
N ASP A 9 14.89 -28.01 17.03
CA ASP A 9 14.33 -28.96 16.06
C ASP A 9 14.83 -28.67 14.61
N ASP A 10 15.88 -27.86 14.45
CA ASP A 10 16.48 -27.42 13.18
C ASP A 10 15.55 -26.57 12.28
N ASN A 11 14.48 -25.98 12.83
CA ASN A 11 13.67 -25.02 12.09
C ASN A 11 14.32 -23.64 12.16
N CYS A 12 14.84 -23.18 11.02
CA CYS A 12 15.47 -21.85 10.91
C CYS A 12 14.48 -20.78 10.46
N TYR A 13 14.52 -19.63 11.14
CA TYR A 13 13.68 -18.47 10.87
C TYR A 13 14.49 -17.17 10.87
N PHE A 14 13.98 -16.17 10.15
CA PHE A 14 14.48 -14.81 10.27
C PHE A 14 13.85 -14.16 11.52
N TYR A 15 14.64 -13.39 12.27
CA TYR A 15 14.14 -12.58 13.38
C TYR A 15 14.68 -11.16 13.31
N ILE A 16 13.99 -10.23 13.96
CA ILE A 16 14.39 -8.82 14.06
C ILE A 16 14.96 -8.59 15.47
N GLU A 17 16.26 -8.28 15.55
CA GLU A 17 16.84 -7.68 16.75
C GLU A 17 16.27 -6.27 16.91
N SER A 18 15.46 -6.07 17.93
CA SER A 18 14.98 -4.75 18.34
C SER A 18 15.99 -4.12 19.28
N ASP A 19 16.49 -2.95 18.90
CA ASP A 19 17.24 -2.07 19.81
C ASP A 19 16.26 -1.01 20.34
N ILE A 20 16.04 -1.01 21.64
CA ILE A 20 15.13 -0.10 22.33
C ILE A 20 15.86 1.11 22.92
N ASP A 21 17.18 1.21 22.74
CA ASP A 21 17.94 2.33 23.26
C ASP A 21 17.65 3.60 22.46
N LYS A 22 17.38 4.68 23.20
CA LYS A 22 17.19 6.01 22.62
C LYS A 22 18.51 6.48 22.03
N THR A 23 18.66 6.32 20.73
CA THR A 23 19.80 6.89 20.01
C THR A 23 19.47 8.32 19.60
N ASN A 24 20.15 9.29 20.21
CA ASN A 24 20.09 10.68 19.76
C ASN A 24 20.91 10.80 18.47
N ILE A 25 20.26 10.73 17.32
CA ILE A 25 20.89 10.98 16.03
C ILE A 25 20.93 12.49 15.81
N THR A 26 22.14 13.06 15.83
CA THR A 26 22.33 14.46 15.41
C THR A 26 22.52 14.44 13.90
N VAL A 27 21.49 14.84 13.16
CA VAL A 27 21.56 14.95 11.69
C VAL A 27 22.39 16.19 11.36
N TRP A 28 23.68 16.02 11.13
CA TRP A 28 24.57 17.08 10.65
C TRP A 28 24.35 17.25 9.15
N ASN A 29 23.78 18.38 8.75
CA ASN A 29 23.68 18.77 7.35
C ASN A 29 24.97 19.50 6.95
N ASP A 30 25.88 18.80 6.29
CA ASP A 30 27.12 19.38 5.77
C ASP A 30 27.36 18.95 4.32
N TYR A 31 26.36 19.08 3.44
CA TYR A 31 26.58 18.94 2.00
C TYR A 31 25.73 19.93 1.20
N ILE A 32 26.30 21.12 0.98
CA ILE A 32 25.96 21.98 -0.15
C ILE A 32 26.83 21.51 -1.32
N PHE A 33 26.23 20.76 -2.26
CA PHE A 33 26.79 20.09 -3.46
C PHE A 33 27.51 18.75 -3.24
N PRO A 34 26.99 17.63 -3.78
CA PRO A 34 27.76 16.40 -3.87
C PRO A 34 28.71 16.44 -5.08
N ALA A 35 29.99 16.21 -4.82
CA ALA A 35 30.91 15.77 -5.85
C ALA A 35 30.49 14.37 -6.30
N LEU A 36 30.21 14.22 -7.60
CA LEU A 36 30.02 12.92 -8.23
C LEU A 36 31.24 12.03 -7.95
N PRO A 37 31.07 10.80 -7.43
CA PRO A 37 32.18 9.87 -7.33
C PRO A 37 32.63 9.44 -8.73
N PRO A 38 33.94 9.47 -9.04
CA PRO A 38 34.45 8.98 -10.30
C PRO A 38 34.54 7.45 -10.26
N ARG A 39 33.87 6.84 -11.25
CA ARG A 39 34.05 5.47 -11.80
C ARG A 39 33.27 4.34 -11.12
N CYS A 40 32.17 3.98 -11.77
CA CYS A 40 31.98 2.60 -12.22
C CYS A 40 33.21 2.22 -13.07
N LEU A 41 34.11 1.40 -12.53
CA LEU A 41 35.19 0.78 -13.30
C LEU A 41 34.65 -0.49 -13.96
N GLU A 42 34.84 -0.56 -15.27
CA GLU A 42 34.45 -1.62 -16.19
C GLU A 42 34.95 -3.03 -15.80
N ASN A 43 34.19 -4.07 -16.17
CA ASN A 43 34.80 -5.28 -16.73
C ASN A 43 33.91 -5.88 -17.85
N PRO A 44 34.43 -6.23 -19.05
CA PRO A 44 33.70 -6.21 -20.31
C PRO A 44 32.89 -7.45 -20.75
N THR A 45 32.53 -8.42 -19.90
CA THR A 45 31.94 -9.69 -20.42
C THR A 45 30.97 -10.52 -19.52
N SER A 46 30.47 -10.11 -18.35
CA SER A 46 29.53 -11.01 -17.62
C SER A 46 28.69 -10.42 -16.47
N ARG A 47 27.37 -10.73 -16.49
CA ARG A 47 26.44 -10.95 -15.36
C ARG A 47 26.27 -9.85 -14.30
N ILE A 48 25.94 -8.61 -14.70
CA ILE A 48 25.22 -7.67 -13.81
C ILE A 48 23.91 -7.31 -14.51
N PRO A 49 22.73 -7.42 -13.86
CA PRO A 49 21.47 -7.01 -14.45
C PRO A 49 21.52 -5.55 -14.89
N ARG A 50 20.87 -5.21 -16.01
CA ARG A 50 20.69 -3.79 -16.39
C ARG A 50 19.86 -3.11 -15.29
N LEU A 51 20.25 -1.90 -14.87
CA LEU A 51 19.56 -1.16 -13.81
C LEU A 51 18.08 -0.90 -14.13
N SER A 52 17.74 -0.76 -15.41
CA SER A 52 16.37 -0.58 -15.93
C SER A 52 15.59 -1.89 -16.09
N ALA A 53 16.22 -3.06 -15.95
CA ALA A 53 15.50 -4.32 -16.04
C ALA A 53 14.54 -4.44 -14.85
N CYS A 54 13.33 -4.95 -15.10
CA CYS A 54 12.40 -5.28 -14.04
C CYS A 54 13.00 -6.37 -13.15
N ALA A 55 12.83 -6.25 -11.83
CA ALA A 55 13.07 -7.37 -10.95
C ALA A 55 12.05 -8.48 -11.28
N ALA A 56 12.56 -9.69 -11.55
CA ALA A 56 11.75 -10.77 -12.14
C ALA A 56 11.58 -11.99 -11.23
N SER A 57 12.21 -12.01 -10.06
CA SER A 57 12.09 -13.11 -9.10
C SER A 57 12.09 -12.58 -7.66
N ILE A 58 11.25 -13.20 -6.85
CA ILE A 58 11.19 -13.05 -5.39
C ILE A 58 11.94 -14.19 -4.66
N ASP A 59 12.65 -15.05 -5.40
CA ASP A 59 13.33 -16.19 -4.82
C ASP A 59 14.35 -15.73 -3.78
N TYR A 60 14.22 -16.30 -2.59
CA TYR A 60 15.11 -16.02 -1.44
C TYR A 60 15.07 -14.58 -0.94
N TYR A 61 14.03 -13.82 -1.34
CA TYR A 61 13.85 -12.43 -0.96
C TYR A 61 13.62 -12.28 0.54
N PRO A 62 14.63 -11.83 1.31
CA PRO A 62 14.59 -12.13 2.71
C PRO A 62 14.02 -10.99 3.54
N THR A 63 14.04 -9.75 3.05
CA THR A 63 13.66 -8.55 3.80
C THR A 63 13.24 -7.42 2.86
N TRP A 64 12.19 -6.67 3.20
CA TRP A 64 11.85 -5.43 2.49
C TRP A 64 11.97 -4.18 3.36
N PRO A 65 12.22 -2.99 2.76
CA PRO A 65 12.11 -1.72 3.47
C PRO A 65 10.64 -1.41 3.75
N GLY A 66 10.30 -1.26 5.03
CA GLY A 66 9.04 -0.66 5.47
C GLY A 66 9.30 0.80 5.81
N ILE A 67 8.88 1.72 4.94
CA ILE A 67 9.00 3.15 5.15
C ILE A 67 7.61 3.75 5.06
N TRP A 68 7.15 4.32 6.17
CA TRP A 68 5.75 4.72 6.32
C TRP A 68 5.61 5.86 7.34
N MET A 69 4.43 6.47 7.33
CA MET A 69 4.06 7.55 8.21
C MET A 69 2.84 7.12 9.04
N PHE A 70 2.82 7.50 10.31
CA PHE A 70 1.72 7.16 11.21
C PHE A 70 1.21 8.38 11.97
N GLY A 71 -0.11 8.52 12.06
CA GLY A 71 -0.75 9.62 12.79
C GLY A 71 -0.34 9.67 14.27
N ASN A 72 -0.03 10.87 14.76
CA ASN A 72 0.58 11.07 16.08
C ASN A 72 -0.34 10.81 17.28
N LEU A 73 -1.64 10.58 17.05
CA LEU A 73 -2.60 10.22 18.10
C LEU A 73 -2.47 8.76 18.54
N GLY A 74 -1.81 7.92 17.73
CA GLY A 74 -1.45 6.56 18.07
C GLY A 74 0.06 6.38 18.18
N ARG A 75 0.47 5.28 18.83
CA ARG A 75 1.84 4.77 18.76
C ARG A 75 1.78 3.41 18.07
N SER A 76 2.43 3.34 16.91
CA SER A 76 2.60 2.09 16.15
C SER A 76 3.07 0.97 17.08
N ILE A 77 2.62 -0.26 16.78
CA ILE A 77 2.86 -1.51 17.54
C ILE A 77 2.41 -1.48 19.02
N PHE A 78 1.68 -0.45 19.47
CA PHE A 78 1.15 -0.38 20.83
C PHE A 78 -0.39 -0.34 20.82
N THR A 79 -1.00 -1.53 20.90
CA THR A 79 -2.45 -1.75 20.79
C THR A 79 -3.30 -0.84 21.69
N GLY A 80 -2.83 -0.54 22.91
CA GLY A 80 -3.56 0.35 23.82
C GLY A 80 -3.72 1.80 23.32
N SER A 81 -2.87 2.22 22.39
CA SER A 81 -2.95 3.54 21.74
C SER A 81 -3.57 3.50 20.36
N THR A 82 -3.52 2.37 19.66
CA THR A 82 -4.06 2.23 18.29
C THR A 82 -5.49 1.73 18.25
N ALA A 83 -5.96 1.03 19.29
CA ALA A 83 -7.31 0.53 19.38
C ALA A 83 -8.33 1.68 19.26
N ARG A 84 -9.21 1.58 18.26
CA ARG A 84 -10.23 2.58 17.92
C ARG A 84 -9.66 3.96 17.54
N ILE A 85 -8.39 4.04 17.18
CA ILE A 85 -7.70 5.26 16.75
C ILE A 85 -7.12 5.05 15.36
N TRP A 86 -6.41 3.94 15.14
CA TRP A 86 -5.95 3.54 13.81
C TRP A 86 -7.05 2.79 13.07
N SER A 87 -7.33 3.05 11.80
CA SER A 87 -6.71 3.99 10.87
C SER A 87 -7.64 5.18 10.56
N PHE A 88 -8.34 5.72 11.55
CA PHE A 88 -9.47 6.63 11.29
C PHE A 88 -9.06 7.92 10.58
N SER A 89 -9.82 8.25 9.53
CA SER A 89 -9.88 9.54 8.85
C SER A 89 -11.35 9.96 8.73
N PHE A 90 -12.07 9.99 9.86
CA PHE A 90 -13.52 10.13 9.90
C PHE A 90 -13.97 11.16 10.93
N ASN A 91 -14.89 12.04 10.52
CA ASN A 91 -15.33 13.21 11.29
C ASN A 91 -16.85 13.47 11.16
N GLU A 92 -17.67 12.42 11.10
CA GLU A 92 -19.13 12.55 11.12
C GLU A 92 -19.73 11.91 12.37
N CYS A 93 -20.79 12.52 12.91
CA CYS A 93 -21.64 11.87 13.91
C CYS A 93 -22.89 11.29 13.22
N ASN A 94 -22.78 10.06 12.73
CA ASN A 94 -23.85 9.38 12.03
C ASN A 94 -23.92 7.89 12.41
N GLU A 95 -24.64 7.61 13.49
CA GLU A 95 -24.82 6.26 14.05
C GLU A 95 -25.53 5.27 13.11
N ALA A 96 -26.20 5.77 12.05
CA ALA A 96 -26.81 4.89 11.05
C ALA A 96 -25.78 4.35 10.03
N VAL A 97 -24.64 5.02 9.88
CA VAL A 97 -23.58 4.68 8.92
C VAL A 97 -22.39 4.04 9.64
N PHE A 98 -21.99 4.59 10.78
CA PHE A 98 -20.88 4.07 11.56
C PHE A 98 -21.16 4.26 13.06
N ASP A 99 -21.03 3.16 13.80
CA ASP A 99 -21.23 3.13 15.24
C ASP A 99 -20.07 3.83 15.95
N SER A 100 -20.36 5.00 16.53
CA SER A 100 -19.34 5.90 17.07
C SER A 100 -18.52 5.29 18.20
N GLN A 101 -19.04 4.26 18.88
CA GLN A 101 -18.32 3.59 19.97
C GLN A 101 -17.01 2.92 19.50
N ASN A 102 -16.89 2.67 18.19
CA ASN A 102 -15.73 2.07 17.55
C ASN A 102 -14.64 3.09 17.18
N GLN A 103 -14.89 4.40 17.29
CA GLN A 103 -13.89 5.45 17.15
C GLN A 103 -13.71 6.18 18.50
N ARG A 104 -12.51 6.11 19.07
CA ARG A 104 -12.25 6.63 20.42
C ARG A 104 -12.32 8.15 20.51
N ILE A 105 -11.97 8.86 19.43
CA ILE A 105 -12.14 10.30 19.32
C ILE A 105 -13.17 10.51 18.22
N SER A 106 -14.44 10.52 18.60
CA SER A 106 -15.58 10.57 17.66
C SER A 106 -16.19 11.96 17.60
N ALA A 107 -16.74 12.32 16.44
CA ALA A 107 -17.55 13.52 16.27
C ALA A 107 -18.89 13.48 17.04
N CYS A 108 -19.31 12.33 17.58
CA CYS A 108 -20.48 12.23 18.46
C CYS A 108 -20.20 12.61 19.93
N ASP A 109 -18.93 12.83 20.31
CA ASP A 109 -18.55 13.14 21.68
C ASP A 109 -18.47 14.66 21.89
N ASP A 110 -19.34 15.20 22.74
CA ASP A 110 -19.34 16.61 23.12
C ASP A 110 -18.33 16.95 24.23
N ASN A 111 -17.69 15.95 24.83
CA ASN A 111 -16.71 16.10 25.89
C ASN A 111 -15.60 15.02 25.82
N PRO A 112 -14.80 14.99 24.74
CA PRO A 112 -13.74 13.98 24.55
C PRO A 112 -12.59 14.07 25.55
N GLY A 113 -12.49 15.20 26.28
CA GLY A 113 -11.43 15.48 27.23
C GLY A 113 -10.05 15.63 26.56
N SER A 114 -8.99 15.61 27.38
CA SER A 114 -7.59 15.62 26.90
C SER A 114 -7.19 16.76 25.95
N GLY A 115 -7.94 17.87 25.94
CA GLY A 115 -7.71 19.00 25.04
C GLY A 115 -8.22 18.81 23.62
N MET A 116 -8.97 17.73 23.34
CA MET A 116 -9.61 17.50 22.05
C MET A 116 -10.83 18.40 21.89
N ASN A 117 -11.15 18.75 20.63
CA ASN A 117 -12.30 19.58 20.31
C ASN A 117 -13.60 18.77 20.46
N PRO A 118 -14.65 19.33 21.11
CA PRO A 118 -15.99 18.74 21.07
C PRO A 118 -16.49 18.52 19.65
N ASN A 119 -17.14 17.38 19.40
CA ASN A 119 -17.75 17.01 18.13
C ASN A 119 -16.78 17.01 16.94
N GLN A 120 -15.52 16.60 17.17
CA GLN A 120 -14.53 16.41 16.12
C GLN A 120 -13.94 15.01 16.19
N GLY A 121 -14.24 14.19 15.18
CA GLY A 121 -13.67 12.88 14.97
C GLY A 121 -12.23 12.98 14.49
N ARG A 122 -11.34 12.21 15.10
CA ARG A 122 -9.89 12.19 14.83
C ARG A 122 -9.36 10.76 14.92
N GLY A 123 -8.15 10.53 14.41
CA GLY A 123 -7.56 9.20 14.38
C GLY A 123 -6.06 9.20 14.18
N ALA A 124 -5.51 8.01 13.94
CA ALA A 124 -4.13 7.84 13.50
C ALA A 124 -4.14 7.07 12.18
N PRO A 125 -4.30 7.75 11.03
CA PRO A 125 -4.20 7.09 9.74
C PRO A 125 -2.75 6.71 9.44
N GLU A 126 -2.55 5.96 8.37
CA GLU A 126 -1.26 5.43 7.94
C GLU A 126 -1.06 5.70 6.44
N ILE A 127 0.19 6.01 6.07
CA ILE A 127 0.62 6.21 4.69
C ILE A 127 1.90 5.40 4.50
N ASP A 128 1.83 4.36 3.69
CA ASP A 128 3.01 3.59 3.28
C ASP A 128 3.67 4.28 2.11
N ILE A 129 4.88 4.79 2.34
CA ILE A 129 5.72 5.36 1.29
C ILE A 129 6.29 4.21 0.45
N LEU A 130 6.83 3.20 1.14
CA LEU A 130 7.37 1.97 0.57
C LEU A 130 7.03 0.81 1.49
N GLU A 131 6.21 -0.11 1.02
CA GLU A 131 5.96 -1.37 1.68
C GLU A 131 6.05 -2.52 0.68
N GLY A 132 6.71 -3.61 1.04
CA GLY A 132 6.92 -4.74 0.15
C GLY A 132 8.22 -4.66 -0.64
N GLY A 133 8.51 -5.75 -1.32
CA GLY A 133 9.69 -5.86 -2.17
C GLY A 133 9.83 -7.24 -2.77
N GLY A 134 10.94 -7.45 -3.46
CA GLY A 134 11.15 -8.57 -4.37
C GLY A 134 11.01 -8.06 -5.79
N THR A 135 9.80 -8.14 -6.36
CA THR A 135 9.50 -7.66 -7.72
C THR A 135 8.58 -6.44 -7.76
N GLU A 136 7.92 -6.13 -6.65
CA GLU A 136 6.93 -5.06 -6.55
C GLU A 136 7.07 -4.32 -5.23
N ILE A 137 6.72 -3.03 -5.23
CA ILE A 137 6.53 -2.23 -4.02
C ILE A 137 5.08 -1.77 -3.99
N SER A 138 4.46 -1.89 -2.83
CA SER A 138 3.17 -1.32 -2.47
C SER A 138 3.34 0.11 -1.97
N SER A 139 2.49 1.00 -2.46
CA SER A 139 2.30 2.34 -1.95
C SER A 139 0.84 2.46 -1.54
N SER A 140 0.58 2.87 -0.30
CA SER A 140 -0.77 2.77 0.26
C SER A 140 -1.15 3.87 1.24
N MET A 141 -2.46 4.05 1.38
CA MET A 141 -3.08 4.89 2.40
C MET A 141 -4.16 4.10 3.13
N GLN A 142 -3.97 3.84 4.43
CA GLN A 142 -4.96 3.16 5.26
C GLN A 142 -5.94 4.15 5.86
N VAL A 143 -7.23 3.83 5.73
CA VAL A 143 -8.32 4.67 6.19
C VAL A 143 -9.43 3.87 6.87
N GLY A 144 -10.03 4.50 7.88
CA GLY A 144 -11.18 3.98 8.60
C GLY A 144 -12.27 5.05 8.76
N PRO A 145 -13.56 4.65 8.83
CA PRO A 145 -14.05 3.28 8.72
C PRO A 145 -14.07 2.80 7.26
N GLY A 146 -13.74 1.52 7.06
CA GLY A 146 -13.76 0.89 5.74
C GLY A 146 -15.16 0.78 5.15
N MET A 147 -15.25 0.55 3.85
CA MET A 147 -16.54 0.44 3.15
C MET A 147 -17.36 -0.78 3.64
N PRO A 148 -18.68 -0.67 3.72
CA PRO A 148 -19.55 -1.84 3.87
C PRO A 148 -19.43 -2.83 2.71
N ASP A 149 -19.78 -4.10 2.92
CA ASP A 149 -19.68 -5.18 1.92
C ASP A 149 -20.41 -4.87 0.60
N ASP A 150 -21.50 -4.11 0.67
CA ASP A 150 -22.30 -3.64 -0.48
C ASP A 150 -21.45 -2.86 -1.51
N PHE A 151 -20.36 -2.23 -1.08
CA PHE A 151 -19.46 -1.44 -1.92
C PHE A 151 -18.11 -2.11 -2.18
N ARG A 152 -17.88 -3.32 -1.69
CA ARG A 152 -16.60 -4.05 -1.90
C ARG A 152 -16.59 -4.84 -3.19
N MET A 153 -15.42 -5.25 -3.66
CA MET A 153 -15.32 -6.25 -4.71
C MET A 153 -16.11 -7.51 -4.31
N LEU A 154 -16.76 -8.16 -5.27
CA LEU A 154 -17.40 -9.45 -5.02
C LEU A 154 -16.35 -10.49 -4.61
N VAL A 155 -16.76 -11.42 -3.76
CA VAL A 155 -15.89 -12.46 -3.21
C VAL A 155 -16.01 -13.72 -4.04
N ASP A 156 -14.89 -14.35 -4.35
CA ASP A 156 -14.88 -15.65 -5.02
C ASP A 156 -15.25 -16.79 -4.07
N ALA A 157 -16.02 -17.75 -4.57
CA ALA A 157 -16.48 -18.89 -3.78
C ALA A 157 -15.37 -19.91 -3.45
N GLU A 158 -14.30 -19.97 -4.25
CA GLU A 158 -13.28 -21.02 -4.17
C GLU A 158 -11.96 -20.52 -3.56
N SER A 159 -11.57 -19.27 -3.80
CA SER A 159 -10.33 -18.70 -3.27
C SER A 159 -10.46 -17.25 -2.85
N SER A 160 -10.11 -16.93 -1.60
CA SER A 160 -10.06 -15.55 -1.12
C SER A 160 -8.84 -14.76 -1.63
N TYR A 161 -8.04 -15.31 -2.56
CA TYR A 161 -6.80 -14.69 -3.04
C TYR A 161 -6.65 -14.69 -4.57
N CYS A 162 -7.58 -15.29 -5.32
CA CYS A 162 -7.49 -15.39 -6.78
C CYS A 162 -7.46 -14.03 -7.49
N PHE A 163 -8.01 -12.98 -6.88
CA PHE A 163 -8.09 -11.65 -7.48
C PHE A 163 -6.72 -11.00 -7.66
N TYR A 164 -5.71 -11.39 -6.87
CA TYR A 164 -4.32 -10.96 -7.08
C TYR A 164 -3.74 -11.50 -8.40
N SER A 165 -4.23 -12.66 -8.85
CA SER A 165 -3.82 -13.30 -10.11
C SER A 165 -4.82 -13.09 -11.24
N TYR A 166 -5.96 -12.43 -10.96
CA TYR A 166 -7.09 -12.26 -11.88
C TYR A 166 -7.65 -13.58 -12.43
N ASP A 167 -7.60 -14.65 -11.64
CA ASP A 167 -8.07 -15.99 -12.02
C ASP A 167 -9.28 -16.48 -11.20
N CYS A 168 -9.99 -15.57 -10.52
CA CYS A 168 -11.24 -15.88 -9.84
C CYS A 168 -12.29 -16.42 -10.82
N THR A 169 -13.01 -17.43 -10.35
CA THR A 169 -14.02 -18.14 -11.13
C THR A 169 -15.40 -17.50 -11.01
N THR A 170 -15.64 -16.78 -9.91
CA THR A 170 -16.88 -16.07 -9.64
C THR A 170 -16.93 -14.81 -10.50
N GLU A 171 -18.07 -14.59 -11.13
CA GLU A 171 -18.30 -13.40 -11.96
C GLU A 171 -18.24 -12.14 -11.09
N GLY A 172 -17.42 -11.18 -11.50
CA GLY A 172 -17.18 -9.94 -10.79
C GLY A 172 -16.14 -9.98 -9.67
N ALA A 173 -15.53 -11.13 -9.39
CA ALA A 173 -14.61 -11.28 -8.27
C ALA A 173 -13.14 -10.96 -8.58
N ASN A 174 -12.77 -10.65 -9.83
CA ASN A 174 -11.39 -10.27 -10.19
C ASN A 174 -11.13 -8.76 -10.11
N ASN A 175 -12.14 -7.96 -10.41
CA ASN A 175 -12.01 -6.51 -10.52
C ASN A 175 -13.31 -5.85 -10.04
N PRO A 176 -13.26 -4.78 -9.23
CA PRO A 176 -14.46 -4.00 -8.90
C PRO A 176 -15.13 -3.46 -10.16
N ASP A 177 -16.46 -3.53 -10.23
CA ASP A 177 -17.29 -3.00 -11.33
C ASP A 177 -17.01 -3.59 -12.73
N MET A 178 -16.46 -4.81 -12.78
CA MET A 178 -16.20 -5.57 -14.01
C MET A 178 -16.62 -7.04 -13.82
N PRO A 179 -17.53 -7.61 -14.65
CA PRO A 179 -18.15 -7.01 -15.82
C PRO A 179 -19.11 -5.85 -15.51
N THR A 180 -19.14 -4.85 -16.38
CA THR A 180 -19.81 -3.57 -16.11
C THR A 180 -21.33 -3.70 -15.95
N GLU A 181 -22.00 -4.37 -16.90
CA GLU A 181 -23.46 -4.57 -16.82
C GLU A 181 -23.86 -5.50 -15.67
N TYR A 182 -23.01 -6.49 -15.34
CA TYR A 182 -23.26 -7.42 -14.24
C TYR A 182 -23.33 -6.67 -12.91
N TYR A 183 -22.30 -5.89 -12.56
CA TYR A 183 -22.28 -5.06 -11.36
C TYR A 183 -23.44 -4.06 -11.33
N GLN A 184 -23.71 -3.37 -12.45
CA GLN A 184 -24.81 -2.42 -12.54
C GLN A 184 -26.17 -3.08 -12.29
N SER A 185 -26.39 -4.30 -12.80
CA SER A 185 -27.63 -5.05 -12.60
C SER A 185 -27.78 -5.59 -11.17
N LEU A 186 -26.67 -5.93 -10.52
CA LEU A 186 -26.63 -6.51 -9.19
C LEU A 186 -26.87 -5.46 -8.11
N ARG A 187 -26.21 -4.30 -8.22
CA ARG A 187 -26.16 -3.29 -7.16
C ARG A 187 -26.86 -1.98 -7.52
N GLY A 188 -26.84 -1.59 -8.78
CA GLY A 188 -27.36 -0.30 -9.23
C GLY A 188 -26.50 0.92 -8.84
N HIS A 189 -25.32 0.69 -8.25
CA HIS A 189 -24.32 1.69 -7.93
C HIS A 189 -22.91 1.11 -8.12
N LYS A 190 -21.91 2.00 -8.12
CA LYS A 190 -20.49 1.66 -8.23
C LYS A 190 -19.94 1.04 -6.94
N SER A 191 -18.77 0.42 -7.06
CA SER A 191 -18.07 -0.29 -6.00
C SER A 191 -16.64 0.24 -5.88
N TRP A 192 -16.06 0.10 -4.69
CA TRP A 192 -14.70 0.51 -4.34
C TRP A 192 -14.46 2.02 -4.42
N TYR A 193 -13.24 2.45 -4.15
CA TYR A 193 -12.80 3.82 -4.31
C TYR A 193 -12.67 4.17 -5.80
N LEU A 194 -13.09 5.38 -6.19
CA LEU A 194 -13.11 5.83 -7.58
C LEU A 194 -12.05 6.91 -7.83
N GLY A 195 -11.63 7.08 -9.08
CA GLY A 195 -10.78 8.18 -9.50
C GLY A 195 -9.34 8.09 -8.99
N LEU A 196 -8.88 6.89 -8.62
CA LEU A 196 -7.47 6.66 -8.28
C LEU A 196 -6.61 6.91 -9.52
N ARG A 197 -5.44 7.50 -9.32
CA ARG A 197 -4.56 7.96 -10.40
C ARG A 197 -3.29 7.12 -10.43
N TYR A 198 -2.92 6.65 -11.62
CA TYR A 198 -1.78 5.77 -11.82
C TYR A 198 -0.92 6.25 -12.97
N GLY A 199 0.39 6.38 -12.75
CA GLY A 199 1.36 6.86 -13.72
C GLY A 199 2.44 5.81 -14.01
N ALA A 200 2.95 5.80 -15.25
CA ALA A 200 3.97 4.83 -15.65
C ALA A 200 5.29 5.06 -14.89
N ASN A 201 5.92 3.98 -14.45
CA ASN A 201 7.31 3.99 -14.03
C ASN A 201 8.21 3.86 -15.26
N ASN A 202 8.65 5.00 -15.82
CA ASN A 202 9.42 5.02 -17.06
C ASN A 202 10.91 4.69 -16.89
N LEU A 203 11.33 4.27 -15.70
CA LEU A 203 12.70 3.81 -15.42
C LEU A 203 12.93 2.36 -15.88
N CYS A 204 11.85 1.62 -16.12
CA CYS A 204 11.91 0.25 -16.59
C CYS A 204 12.16 0.14 -18.10
N ASP A 205 12.73 -0.99 -18.50
CA ASP A 205 12.81 -1.41 -19.91
C ASP A 205 11.40 -1.42 -20.55
N VAL A 206 11.33 -1.07 -21.84
CA VAL A 206 10.08 -1.03 -22.62
C VAL A 206 9.68 -2.43 -23.09
N GLY A 207 8.43 -2.81 -22.86
CA GLY A 207 7.72 -3.93 -23.45
C GLY A 207 6.71 -3.46 -24.49
N ALA A 208 6.84 -3.92 -25.73
CA ALA A 208 5.95 -3.49 -26.82
C ALA A 208 4.48 -3.92 -26.62
N GLU A 209 4.25 -5.00 -25.89
CA GLU A 209 2.92 -5.54 -25.55
C GLU A 209 2.24 -4.74 -24.43
N GLU A 210 2.99 -3.90 -23.72
CA GLU A 210 2.48 -3.06 -22.62
C GLU A 210 2.03 -1.67 -23.11
N ILE A 211 2.26 -1.35 -24.38
CA ILE A 211 1.94 -0.04 -24.96
C ILE A 211 0.43 0.08 -25.16
N GLN A 212 -0.16 1.14 -24.59
CA GLN A 212 -1.57 1.46 -24.73
C GLN A 212 -1.80 2.80 -25.44
N THR A 213 -3.04 3.00 -25.91
CA THR A 213 -3.52 4.31 -26.34
C THR A 213 -4.78 4.69 -25.56
N PHE A 214 -4.92 5.98 -25.25
CA PHE A 214 -6.12 6.50 -24.59
C PHE A 214 -7.39 6.16 -25.38
N ALA A 215 -7.35 6.31 -26.72
CA ALA A 215 -8.51 6.06 -27.58
C ALA A 215 -9.02 4.61 -27.47
N GLN A 216 -8.11 3.64 -27.41
CA GLN A 216 -8.46 2.22 -27.25
C GLN A 216 -9.13 1.97 -25.89
N ILE A 217 -8.46 2.34 -24.80
CA ILE A 217 -8.95 2.08 -23.44
C ILE A 217 -10.26 2.81 -23.17
N ASN A 218 -10.35 4.08 -23.58
CA ASN A 218 -11.57 4.86 -23.44
C ASN A 218 -12.75 4.25 -24.23
N ALA A 219 -12.51 3.71 -25.43
CA ALA A 219 -13.55 3.03 -26.19
C ALA A 219 -14.03 1.75 -25.49
N SER A 220 -13.11 0.97 -24.92
CA SER A 220 -13.41 -0.24 -24.14
C SER A 220 -14.28 0.06 -22.92
N LEU A 221 -13.87 1.03 -22.10
CA LEU A 221 -14.64 1.46 -20.92
C LEU A 221 -16.00 2.05 -21.29
N THR A 222 -16.07 2.83 -22.38
CA THR A 222 -17.34 3.42 -22.86
C THR A 222 -18.32 2.34 -23.33
N ALA A 223 -17.83 1.27 -23.96
CA ALA A 223 -18.66 0.16 -24.39
C ALA A 223 -19.20 -0.67 -23.21
N GLY A 224 -18.52 -0.62 -22.05
CA GLY A 224 -18.76 -1.50 -20.91
C GLY A 224 -18.07 -2.83 -21.11
N ILE A 225 -17.20 -3.20 -20.19
CA ILE A 225 -16.41 -4.44 -20.32
C ILE A 225 -17.27 -5.63 -19.90
N THR A 226 -17.27 -6.68 -20.72
CA THR A 226 -18.08 -7.90 -20.50
C THR A 226 -17.29 -9.05 -19.91
N GLU A 227 -15.97 -8.97 -20.01
CA GLU A 227 -15.01 -9.94 -19.55
C GLU A 227 -14.90 -9.92 -18.03
N ASN A 228 -14.62 -11.08 -17.45
CA ASN A 228 -14.54 -11.23 -15.99
C ASN A 228 -13.22 -10.77 -15.38
N ALA A 229 -12.23 -10.41 -16.20
CA ALA A 229 -10.89 -10.05 -15.76
C ALA A 229 -10.25 -9.03 -16.69
N CYS A 230 -9.50 -8.09 -16.11
CA CYS A 230 -8.76 -7.11 -16.88
C CYS A 230 -7.64 -7.71 -17.72
N THR A 231 -7.44 -7.11 -18.89
CA THR A 231 -6.27 -7.31 -19.74
C THR A 231 -5.73 -5.95 -20.17
N THR A 232 -4.49 -5.91 -20.65
CA THR A 232 -3.85 -4.70 -21.17
C THR A 232 -4.62 -4.08 -22.34
N ASP A 233 -5.42 -4.85 -23.07
CA ASP A 233 -6.21 -4.30 -24.18
C ASP A 233 -7.57 -3.73 -23.75
N LEU A 234 -8.11 -4.20 -22.62
CA LEU A 234 -9.47 -3.92 -22.16
C LEU A 234 -9.52 -2.81 -21.10
N CYS A 235 -8.56 -2.80 -20.19
CA CYS A 235 -8.54 -1.93 -19.01
C CYS A 235 -7.40 -0.91 -19.07
N PRO A 236 -7.46 0.17 -18.26
CA PRO A 236 -6.29 0.98 -17.95
C PRO A 236 -5.12 0.08 -17.51
N ALA A 237 -3.87 0.50 -17.76
CA ALA A 237 -2.69 -0.30 -17.42
C ALA A 237 -2.59 -0.65 -15.92
N SER A 238 -3.29 0.11 -15.07
CA SER A 238 -3.43 -0.17 -13.64
C SER A 238 -4.40 -1.31 -13.31
N PHE A 239 -5.17 -1.80 -14.27
CA PHE A 239 -6.23 -2.80 -14.09
C PHE A 239 -7.37 -2.31 -13.18
N ASP A 240 -7.45 -0.99 -12.96
CA ASP A 240 -8.55 -0.32 -12.29
C ASP A 240 -9.48 0.32 -13.33
N VAL A 241 -10.65 -0.27 -13.55
CA VAL A 241 -11.65 0.25 -14.51
C VAL A 241 -12.30 1.56 -14.04
N ASN A 242 -12.11 1.93 -12.77
CA ASN A 242 -12.61 3.15 -12.16
C ASN A 242 -11.50 4.21 -11.97
N ALA A 243 -10.30 3.97 -12.50
CA ALA A 243 -9.19 4.93 -12.46
C ALA A 243 -9.54 6.24 -13.18
N ASP A 244 -8.95 7.34 -12.70
CA ASP A 244 -8.98 8.61 -13.43
C ASP A 244 -8.13 8.47 -14.71
N LEU A 245 -8.72 8.84 -15.86
CA LEU A 245 -8.05 8.86 -17.17
C LEU A 245 -7.88 10.29 -17.70
N GLY A 246 -7.99 11.30 -16.85
CA GLY A 246 -7.73 12.70 -17.18
C GLY A 246 -6.27 12.97 -17.49
N TYR A 247 -5.97 14.20 -17.90
CA TYR A 247 -4.60 14.64 -18.14
C TYR A 247 -3.82 14.75 -16.82
N MET A 248 -2.59 14.23 -16.81
CA MET A 248 -1.64 14.35 -15.72
C MET A 248 -1.01 15.75 -15.72
N ASP A 249 -1.13 16.53 -14.64
CA ASP A 249 -0.43 17.80 -14.39
C ASP A 249 -0.34 18.78 -15.59
N GLN A 250 -1.47 19.05 -16.24
CA GLN A 250 -1.56 19.91 -17.44
C GLN A 250 -0.68 19.44 -18.62
N SER A 251 -0.21 18.20 -18.61
CA SER A 251 0.52 17.56 -19.70
C SER A 251 -0.41 17.03 -20.78
N SER A 252 0.18 16.48 -21.85
CA SER A 252 -0.54 15.73 -22.87
C SER A 252 -0.72 14.24 -22.55
N THR A 253 -0.18 13.76 -21.43
CA THR A 253 -0.28 12.35 -21.01
C THR A 253 -1.46 12.16 -20.09
N HIS A 254 -2.19 11.06 -20.28
CA HIS A 254 -3.30 10.66 -19.44
C HIS A 254 -2.84 9.78 -18.27
N TRP A 255 -3.48 9.93 -17.12
CA TRP A 255 -3.42 8.92 -16.06
C TRP A 255 -3.96 7.58 -16.57
N GLY A 256 -3.48 6.47 -16.00
CA GLY A 256 -3.96 5.11 -16.29
C GLY A 256 -3.56 4.54 -17.66
N ILE A 257 -2.87 5.28 -18.52
CA ILE A 257 -2.48 4.83 -19.87
C ILE A 257 -0.96 4.66 -19.98
N ASN A 258 -0.52 3.46 -20.36
CA ASN A 258 0.90 3.16 -20.55
C ASN A 258 1.39 3.48 -21.97
N PHE A 259 1.62 4.75 -22.29
CA PHE A 259 2.05 5.16 -23.63
C PHE A 259 3.45 4.64 -24.03
N ASN A 260 4.31 4.37 -23.04
CA ASN A 260 5.69 3.97 -23.28
C ASN A 260 5.91 2.46 -23.18
N GLY A 261 4.93 1.71 -22.68
CA GLY A 261 5.06 0.27 -22.45
C GLY A 261 6.08 -0.08 -21.38
N THR A 262 6.27 0.75 -20.35
CA THR A 262 7.20 0.48 -19.25
C THR A 262 6.48 -0.20 -18.07
N CYS A 263 7.16 -0.41 -16.95
CA CYS A 263 6.49 -0.82 -15.71
C CYS A 263 5.33 0.13 -15.40
N PHE A 264 4.21 -0.45 -14.97
CA PHE A 264 3.02 0.31 -14.63
C PHE A 264 2.46 -0.14 -13.27
N PRO A 265 2.15 0.79 -12.36
CA PRO A 265 1.48 0.50 -11.09
C PRO A 265 0.11 -0.11 -11.32
N LYS A 266 -0.14 -1.28 -10.72
CA LYS A 266 -1.43 -1.95 -10.73
C LYS A 266 -2.17 -1.71 -9.44
N MET A 267 -3.49 -1.71 -9.54
CA MET A 267 -4.38 -1.66 -8.41
C MET A 267 -4.08 -2.85 -7.49
N ASN A 268 -3.87 -2.56 -6.22
CA ASN A 268 -3.82 -3.57 -5.18
C ASN A 268 -5.10 -3.42 -4.36
N VAL A 269 -6.09 -4.28 -4.61
CA VAL A 269 -7.39 -4.21 -3.92
C VAL A 269 -7.28 -4.87 -2.55
N TYR A 270 -6.45 -4.27 -1.68
CA TYR A 270 -6.36 -4.69 -0.30
C TYR A 270 -7.64 -4.27 0.43
N THR A 271 -8.54 -5.24 0.59
CA THR A 271 -9.83 -5.05 1.27
C THR A 271 -9.68 -4.77 2.76
N GLY A 272 -8.46 -4.61 3.27
CA GLY A 272 -8.19 -4.23 4.65
C GLY A 272 -8.39 -5.38 5.63
N ALA A 273 -8.63 -5.03 6.89
CA ALA A 273 -8.84 -5.98 7.97
C ALA A 273 -9.99 -5.53 8.87
N TYR A 274 -10.74 -6.50 9.38
CA TYR A 274 -11.69 -6.27 10.47
C TYR A 274 -10.91 -6.23 11.77
N LEU A 275 -10.91 -5.07 12.42
CA LEU A 275 -10.21 -4.83 13.67
C LEU A 275 -11.15 -5.04 14.83
N CYS A 276 -10.76 -5.90 15.76
CA CYS A 276 -11.55 -6.25 16.93
C CYS A 276 -10.70 -6.29 18.19
N ASN A 277 -11.31 -6.10 19.35
CA ASN A 277 -10.68 -6.47 20.61
C ASN A 277 -10.76 -7.99 20.85
N ALA A 278 -9.84 -8.49 21.67
CA ALA A 278 -9.87 -9.86 22.16
C ALA A 278 -11.20 -10.20 22.84
N GLY A 279 -11.77 -11.36 22.49
CA GLY A 279 -13.05 -11.85 23.00
C GLY A 279 -14.30 -11.38 22.23
N ASN A 280 -14.17 -10.53 21.21
CA ASN A 280 -15.28 -10.19 20.33
C ASN A 280 -15.71 -11.41 19.50
N ASN A 281 -17.00 -11.74 19.50
CA ASN A 281 -17.55 -12.91 18.83
C ASN A 281 -18.18 -12.60 17.46
N ALA A 282 -17.98 -11.39 16.91
CA ALA A 282 -18.45 -11.08 15.56
C ALA A 282 -17.78 -12.02 14.55
N SER A 283 -18.54 -12.49 13.56
CA SER A 283 -18.09 -13.48 12.59
C SER A 283 -16.88 -13.06 11.77
N ALA A 284 -16.62 -11.75 11.65
CA ALA A 284 -15.47 -11.19 10.96
C ALA A 284 -14.22 -11.08 11.86
N CYS A 285 -14.35 -11.26 13.17
CA CYS A 285 -13.24 -11.29 14.12
C CYS A 285 -12.73 -12.73 14.22
N THR A 286 -11.68 -13.08 13.47
CA THR A 286 -11.03 -14.39 13.60
C THR A 286 -10.04 -14.40 14.78
N ASP A 287 -10.18 -15.40 15.65
CA ASP A 287 -9.27 -15.84 16.73
C ASP A 287 -8.37 -14.78 17.37
N SER A 288 -8.92 -13.94 18.26
CA SER A 288 -8.11 -13.22 19.25
C SER A 288 -8.56 -13.57 20.68
N GLY A 289 -7.71 -14.34 21.35
CA GLY A 289 -7.95 -14.82 22.71
C GLY A 289 -8.14 -13.70 23.72
N GLY A 290 -9.33 -13.68 24.33
CA GLY A 290 -9.57 -13.33 25.74
C GLY A 290 -9.57 -11.86 26.17
N SER A 291 -10.78 -11.30 26.37
CA SER A 291 -11.14 -10.49 27.54
C SER A 291 -12.65 -10.52 27.77
N THR A 292 -13.11 -10.55 29.03
CA THR A 292 -14.51 -10.83 29.44
C THR A 292 -15.26 -9.61 29.99
N SER A 293 -14.86 -8.38 29.68
CA SER A 293 -15.60 -7.18 30.10
C SER A 293 -16.59 -6.71 29.03
N ALA A 294 -17.88 -6.91 29.29
CA ALA A 294 -19.03 -6.56 28.42
C ALA A 294 -19.26 -5.04 28.20
N ALA A 295 -18.25 -4.18 28.40
CA ALA A 295 -18.30 -2.74 28.18
C ALA A 295 -17.19 -2.23 27.24
N SER A 296 -16.44 -3.14 26.61
CA SER A 296 -15.18 -2.84 25.90
C SER A 296 -15.03 -3.56 24.57
N GLU A 297 -16.10 -4.12 24.02
CA GLU A 297 -16.08 -4.76 22.71
C GLU A 297 -16.15 -3.70 21.60
N PHE A 298 -15.23 -3.76 20.65
CA PHE A 298 -15.25 -2.95 19.44
C PHE A 298 -14.99 -3.83 18.24
N THR A 299 -15.60 -3.45 17.12
CA THR A 299 -15.29 -4.02 15.82
C THR A 299 -15.51 -2.96 14.76
N TYR A 300 -14.54 -2.80 13.88
CA TYR A 300 -14.68 -1.94 12.71
C TYR A 300 -13.79 -2.42 11.59
N GLN A 301 -14.24 -2.16 10.37
CA GLN A 301 -13.44 -2.40 9.19
C GLN A 301 -12.52 -1.22 8.93
N MET A 302 -11.33 -1.49 8.41
CA MET A 302 -10.49 -0.49 7.75
C MET A 302 -10.26 -0.91 6.29
N ASP A 303 -9.85 0.05 5.45
CA ASP A 303 -9.39 -0.21 4.09
C ASP A 303 -7.95 0.29 3.91
N ALA A 304 -7.27 -0.22 2.87
CA ALA A 304 -6.11 0.46 2.30
C ALA A 304 -6.36 0.74 0.82
N LEU A 305 -6.14 2.00 0.42
CA LEU A 305 -6.08 2.38 -0.97
C LEU A 305 -4.63 2.20 -1.40
N SER A 306 -4.36 1.12 -2.15
CA SER A 306 -3.01 0.71 -2.50
C SER A 306 -2.80 0.47 -3.99
N SER A 307 -1.55 0.65 -4.41
CA SER A 307 -1.07 0.22 -5.71
C SER A 307 0.27 -0.51 -5.57
N ASN A 308 0.40 -1.64 -6.25
CA ASN A 308 1.66 -2.34 -6.41
C ASN A 308 2.31 -1.90 -7.71
N TRP A 309 3.56 -1.47 -7.66
CA TRP A 309 4.30 -1.07 -8.84
C TRP A 309 5.58 -1.89 -9.01
N GLY A 310 5.80 -2.33 -10.25
CA GLY A 310 6.96 -3.12 -10.62
C GLY A 310 8.25 -2.32 -10.45
N ILE A 311 9.25 -2.94 -9.83
CA ILE A 311 10.52 -2.27 -9.53
C ILE A 311 11.60 -2.61 -10.56
N HIS A 312 12.42 -1.63 -10.88
CA HIS A 312 13.62 -1.81 -11.69
C HIS A 312 14.82 -2.13 -10.79
N MET A 313 15.81 -2.84 -11.32
CA MET A 313 16.96 -3.35 -10.56
C MET A 313 17.81 -2.27 -9.87
N ALA A 314 17.71 -0.99 -10.27
CA ALA A 314 18.39 0.10 -9.58
C ALA A 314 17.99 0.21 -8.09
N ALA A 315 16.76 -0.16 -7.73
CA ALA A 315 16.31 -0.19 -6.33
C ALA A 315 17.18 -1.11 -5.43
N TYR A 316 17.90 -2.08 -6.01
CA TYR A 316 18.79 -2.99 -5.30
C TYR A 316 20.27 -2.73 -5.53
N LEU A 317 20.62 -2.12 -6.67
CA LEU A 317 22.00 -2.01 -7.14
C LEU A 317 22.54 -0.57 -7.09
N ASP A 318 21.68 0.42 -6.89
CA ASP A 318 22.02 1.84 -6.85
C ASP A 318 21.13 2.62 -5.85
N TRP A 319 21.26 3.95 -5.82
CA TRP A 319 20.41 4.84 -5.06
C TRP A 319 19.18 5.26 -5.87
N VAL A 320 18.01 5.17 -5.25
CA VAL A 320 16.73 5.59 -5.84
C VAL A 320 16.04 6.57 -4.90
N THR A 321 15.50 7.65 -5.47
CA THR A 321 14.72 8.67 -4.77
C THR A 321 13.25 8.30 -4.80
N TYR A 322 12.68 8.12 -3.62
CA TYR A 322 11.25 7.97 -3.40
C TYR A 322 10.70 9.24 -2.75
N SER A 323 9.53 9.68 -3.17
CA SER A 323 8.90 10.88 -2.62
C SER A 323 7.41 10.70 -2.45
N VAL A 324 6.88 11.30 -1.38
CA VAL A 324 5.45 11.48 -1.19
C VAL A 324 5.17 12.97 -1.10
N GLU A 325 4.28 13.44 -1.95
CA GLU A 325 3.65 14.74 -1.81
C GLU A 325 2.31 14.56 -1.11
N TRP A 326 2.10 15.32 -0.04
CA TRP A 326 0.90 15.23 0.79
C TRP A 326 0.28 16.63 0.93
N VAL A 327 -0.86 16.81 0.28
CA VAL A 327 -1.68 18.02 0.31
C VAL A 327 -2.98 17.69 1.06
N THR A 328 -3.29 18.45 2.10
CA THR A 328 -4.48 18.24 2.93
C THR A 328 -5.69 19.02 2.41
N GLY A 329 -6.86 18.77 3.02
CA GLY A 329 -8.11 19.47 2.70
C GLY A 329 -8.94 18.80 1.60
N ASP A 330 -10.07 19.43 1.28
CA ASP A 330 -11.10 18.84 0.41
C ASP A 330 -10.65 18.66 -1.05
N ASP A 331 -9.69 19.47 -1.50
CA ASP A 331 -9.05 19.37 -2.84
C ASP A 331 -7.63 18.75 -2.76
N GLY A 332 -7.29 18.17 -1.61
CA GLY A 332 -5.98 17.57 -1.34
C GLY A 332 -5.74 16.25 -2.05
N TYR A 333 -4.53 15.72 -1.87
CA TYR A 333 -4.13 14.41 -2.39
C TYR A 333 -2.88 13.89 -1.66
N ILE A 334 -2.65 12.58 -1.76
CA ILE A 334 -1.36 11.96 -1.47
C ILE A 334 -0.87 11.36 -2.78
N ARG A 335 0.35 11.74 -3.18
CA ARG A 335 0.99 11.31 -4.44
C ARG A 335 2.33 10.67 -4.14
N TRP A 336 2.56 9.50 -4.71
CA TRP A 336 3.83 8.77 -4.67
C TRP A 336 4.59 8.97 -5.97
N GLU A 337 5.88 9.20 -5.83
CA GLU A 337 6.79 9.41 -6.95
C GLU A 337 8.06 8.59 -6.81
N VAL A 338 8.61 8.19 -7.95
CA VAL A 338 9.94 7.58 -8.07
C VAL A 338 10.76 8.42 -9.03
N GLU A 339 11.91 8.93 -8.59
CA GLU A 339 12.77 9.84 -9.37
C GLU A 339 12.01 11.05 -9.96
N GLY A 340 11.05 11.58 -9.20
CA GLY A 340 10.20 12.71 -9.60
C GLY A 340 9.15 12.38 -10.66
N GLN A 341 8.87 11.09 -10.90
CA GLN A 341 7.78 10.63 -11.77
C GLN A 341 6.60 10.17 -10.91
N PRO A 342 5.40 10.77 -11.05
CA PRO A 342 4.20 10.30 -10.38
C PRO A 342 3.84 8.88 -10.81
N ILE A 343 3.69 8.00 -9.83
CA ILE A 343 3.32 6.59 -10.05
C ILE A 343 1.93 6.28 -9.50
N TYR A 344 1.54 6.88 -8.38
CA TYR A 344 0.24 6.66 -7.76
C TYR A 344 -0.23 7.93 -7.07
N GLU A 345 -1.53 8.21 -7.12
CA GLU A 345 -2.13 9.31 -6.38
C GLU A 345 -3.54 8.94 -5.93
N VAL A 346 -3.80 9.27 -4.66
CA VAL A 346 -5.12 9.22 -4.05
C VAL A 346 -5.57 10.64 -3.78
N THR A 347 -6.65 11.06 -4.45
CA THR A 347 -7.24 12.38 -4.24
C THR A 347 -8.20 12.37 -3.05
N ALA A 348 -8.43 13.53 -2.44
CA ALA A 348 -9.42 13.68 -1.38
C ALA A 348 -10.81 13.24 -1.85
N ASP A 349 -11.20 13.56 -3.09
CA ASP A 349 -12.49 13.18 -3.70
C ASP A 349 -12.74 11.67 -3.64
N SER A 350 -11.69 10.86 -3.84
CA SER A 350 -11.79 9.39 -3.81
C SER A 350 -12.36 8.86 -2.48
N ILE A 351 -12.11 9.54 -1.36
CA ILE A 351 -12.53 9.10 -0.01
C ILE A 351 -13.62 9.98 0.62
N THR A 352 -13.78 11.23 0.18
CA THR A 352 -14.83 12.15 0.64
C THR A 352 -16.14 11.95 -0.13
N ASN A 353 -16.06 11.49 -1.39
CA ASN A 353 -17.20 11.18 -2.26
C ASN A 353 -17.23 9.70 -2.69
N PRO A 354 -17.23 8.74 -1.75
CA PRO A 354 -17.28 7.32 -2.09
C PRO A 354 -18.65 6.96 -2.72
N PRO A 355 -18.74 5.86 -3.50
CA PRO A 355 -20.01 5.39 -4.05
C PRO A 355 -21.09 5.23 -2.99
N GLN A 356 -22.33 5.59 -3.33
CA GLN A 356 -23.47 5.50 -2.42
C GLN A 356 -24.58 4.66 -3.02
N ASN A 357 -25.22 3.86 -2.16
CA ASN A 357 -26.52 3.28 -2.44
C ASN A 357 -27.62 4.30 -2.10
N THR A 358 -28.88 3.96 -2.36
CA THR A 358 -30.04 4.84 -2.09
C THR A 358 -30.13 5.26 -0.62
N ALA A 359 -29.66 4.42 0.31
CA ALA A 359 -29.67 4.69 1.74
C ALA A 359 -28.45 5.49 2.24
N GLN A 360 -27.48 5.77 1.35
CA GLN A 360 -26.24 6.49 1.66
C GLN A 360 -25.45 5.87 2.81
N THR A 361 -25.27 4.55 2.78
CA THR A 361 -24.62 3.81 3.88
C THR A 361 -23.10 3.72 3.77
N ASN A 362 -22.46 4.29 2.75
CA ASN A 362 -21.01 4.27 2.63
C ASN A 362 -20.40 5.47 3.40
N PRO A 363 -19.56 5.26 4.42
CA PRO A 363 -19.01 6.34 5.23
C PRO A 363 -18.12 7.27 4.42
N LYS A 364 -18.44 8.57 4.48
CA LYS A 364 -17.63 9.66 3.93
C LYS A 364 -16.50 9.98 4.89
N LYS A 365 -15.28 9.89 4.40
CA LYS A 365 -14.07 10.18 5.17
C LYS A 365 -13.67 11.64 4.97
N ILE A 366 -12.65 12.07 5.69
CA ILE A 366 -11.91 13.31 5.40
C ILE A 366 -10.56 12.95 4.80
N MET A 367 -9.97 13.89 4.06
CA MET A 367 -8.58 13.75 3.65
C MET A 367 -7.68 13.64 4.88
N ILE A 368 -6.66 12.78 4.82
CA ILE A 368 -5.71 12.65 5.92
C ILE A 368 -5.07 14.01 6.16
N GLU A 369 -5.26 14.53 7.37
CA GLU A 369 -4.75 15.84 7.83
C GLU A 369 -4.04 15.76 9.18
N GLU A 370 -3.97 14.56 9.76
CA GLU A 370 -3.36 14.30 11.07
C GLU A 370 -1.84 14.49 11.00
N PRO A 371 -1.20 15.23 11.92
CA PRO A 371 0.25 15.27 11.97
C PRO A 371 0.82 13.86 12.18
N MET A 372 1.81 13.48 11.36
CA MET A 372 2.36 12.12 11.35
C MET A 372 3.85 12.13 11.72
N TYR A 373 4.34 10.98 12.19
CA TYR A 373 5.77 10.72 12.36
C TYR A 373 6.23 9.63 11.39
N PHE A 374 7.50 9.73 10.95
CA PHE A 374 8.09 8.74 10.05
C PHE A 374 8.57 7.50 10.81
N ILE A 375 8.41 6.35 10.17
CA ILE A 375 8.93 5.06 10.63
C ILE A 375 9.76 4.48 9.49
N PHE A 376 11.00 4.09 9.83
CA PHE A 376 11.92 3.42 8.93
C PHE A 376 12.28 2.08 9.56
N ASN A 377 11.81 0.99 8.99
CA ASN A 377 12.10 -0.36 9.45
C ASN A 377 12.38 -1.30 8.28
N VAL A 378 12.84 -2.49 8.64
CA VAL A 378 12.94 -3.62 7.73
C VAL A 378 11.90 -4.63 8.20
N ALA A 379 11.16 -5.22 7.27
CA ALA A 379 10.08 -6.15 7.55
C ALA A 379 10.32 -7.53 6.90
N LEU A 380 9.63 -8.52 7.46
CA LEU A 380 9.68 -9.93 7.11
C LEU A 380 8.24 -10.45 7.08
N SER A 381 7.86 -11.19 6.02
CA SER A 381 6.58 -11.91 6.02
C SER A 381 6.67 -13.20 5.25
N SER A 382 6.23 -14.28 5.89
CA SER A 382 6.05 -15.58 5.25
C SER A 382 4.99 -15.53 4.15
N SER A 383 3.97 -14.67 4.29
CA SER A 383 2.90 -14.50 3.29
C SER A 383 3.40 -13.88 1.98
N TRP A 384 4.50 -13.11 2.04
CA TRP A 384 5.15 -12.53 0.86
C TRP A 384 6.30 -13.40 0.33
N GLY A 385 6.42 -14.64 0.82
CA GLY A 385 7.39 -15.62 0.33
C GLY A 385 8.80 -15.46 0.88
N SER A 386 9.02 -14.58 1.88
CA SER A 386 10.34 -14.42 2.50
C SER A 386 10.77 -15.70 3.21
N LYS A 387 11.76 -16.39 2.63
CA LYS A 387 12.34 -17.62 3.19
C LYS A 387 13.80 -17.81 2.77
N PRO A 388 14.65 -18.39 3.62
CA PRO A 388 15.99 -18.78 3.22
C PRO A 388 15.97 -19.94 2.21
N PRO A 389 17.06 -20.20 1.47
CA PRO A 389 17.06 -21.17 0.38
C PRO A 389 16.63 -22.60 0.73
N ASN A 390 17.05 -23.11 1.89
CA ASN A 390 16.71 -24.46 2.35
C ASN A 390 15.82 -24.43 3.60
N ALA A 391 14.88 -23.48 3.65
CA ALA A 391 13.90 -23.35 4.72
C ALA A 391 13.17 -24.68 4.99
N GLY A 392 13.18 -25.14 6.25
CA GLY A 392 12.49 -26.36 6.68
C GLY A 392 13.18 -27.69 6.29
N THR A 393 14.41 -27.65 5.77
CA THR A 393 15.17 -28.88 5.46
C THR A 393 16.57 -28.91 6.07
N ALA A 394 17.40 -27.88 5.82
CA ALA A 394 18.81 -27.87 6.24
C ALA A 394 19.36 -26.43 6.38
N GLY A 395 18.64 -25.59 7.13
CA GLY A 395 19.01 -24.19 7.37
C GLY A 395 19.11 -23.34 6.09
N CYS A 396 19.89 -22.27 6.10
CA CYS A 396 20.09 -21.48 4.88
C CYS A 396 20.97 -22.21 3.86
N TYR A 397 22.12 -22.72 4.32
CA TYR A 397 23.21 -23.26 3.50
C TYR A 397 22.96 -24.66 2.91
N GLY A 398 21.99 -25.42 3.42
CA GLY A 398 21.79 -26.79 2.99
C GLY A 398 23.01 -27.67 3.32
N ASP A 399 23.51 -28.40 2.32
CA ASP A 399 24.75 -29.18 2.44
C ASP A 399 26.03 -28.36 2.19
N GLY A 400 25.89 -27.06 1.89
CA GLY A 400 26.99 -26.14 1.64
C GLY A 400 27.71 -26.33 0.30
N THR A 401 27.17 -27.15 -0.62
CA THR A 401 27.83 -27.44 -1.91
C THR A 401 27.42 -26.49 -3.04
N ASP A 402 26.25 -25.82 -2.93
CA ASP A 402 25.76 -24.88 -3.93
C ASP A 402 26.33 -23.48 -3.68
N ALA A 403 27.19 -23.02 -4.59
CA ALA A 403 27.83 -21.72 -4.50
C ALA A 403 26.87 -20.52 -4.55
N THR A 404 25.71 -20.67 -5.20
CA THR A 404 24.68 -19.63 -5.28
C THR A 404 23.97 -19.49 -3.94
N ILE A 405 23.57 -20.63 -3.36
CA ILE A 405 22.95 -20.68 -2.03
C ILE A 405 23.90 -20.12 -0.98
N ASN A 406 25.16 -20.56 -0.99
CA ASN A 406 26.17 -20.05 -0.05
C ASN A 406 26.33 -18.53 -0.17
N ALA A 407 26.40 -18.00 -1.39
CA ALA A 407 26.52 -16.54 -1.60
C ALA A 407 25.30 -15.76 -1.08
N ILE A 408 24.08 -16.32 -1.22
CA ILE A 408 22.85 -15.71 -0.68
C ILE A 408 22.89 -15.71 0.86
N CYS A 409 23.27 -16.84 1.46
CA CYS A 409 23.33 -16.97 2.91
C CYS A 409 24.45 -16.12 3.53
N ASP A 410 25.59 -15.99 2.84
CA ASP A 410 26.71 -15.13 3.24
C ASP A 410 26.39 -13.62 3.11
N ALA A 411 25.31 -13.24 2.42
CA ALA A 411 24.91 -11.84 2.26
C ALA A 411 24.27 -11.24 3.53
N PHE A 412 23.98 -12.06 4.54
CA PHE A 412 23.41 -11.59 5.81
C PHE A 412 24.47 -11.09 6.80
N PRO A 413 24.15 -10.10 7.65
CA PRO A 413 22.87 -9.37 7.69
C PRO A 413 22.76 -8.34 6.56
N MET A 414 21.61 -8.32 5.88
CA MET A 414 21.28 -7.30 4.89
C MET A 414 20.96 -5.96 5.58
N LYS A 415 21.25 -4.85 4.90
CA LYS A 415 21.10 -3.50 5.45
C LYS A 415 20.28 -2.64 4.49
N MET A 416 19.23 -2.01 5.01
CA MET A 416 18.62 -0.85 4.36
C MET A 416 19.58 0.33 4.47
N LYS A 417 19.89 0.96 3.33
CA LYS A 417 20.77 2.13 3.28
C LYS A 417 19.93 3.36 2.93
N VAL A 418 20.11 4.43 3.70
CA VAL A 418 19.49 5.73 3.47
C VAL A 418 20.62 6.75 3.40
N ASP A 419 20.76 7.44 2.27
CA ASP A 419 21.75 8.50 2.11
C ASP A 419 21.28 9.77 2.85
N TYR A 420 20.07 10.23 2.54
CA TYR A 420 19.44 11.36 3.20
C TYR A 420 17.92 11.24 3.20
N ILE A 421 17.29 12.06 4.06
CA ILE A 421 15.85 12.31 4.09
C ILE A 421 15.66 13.82 4.00
N ARG A 422 14.74 14.28 3.16
CA ARG A 422 14.41 15.69 2.99
C ARG A 422 12.91 15.87 3.19
N VAL A 423 12.54 16.88 3.98
CA VAL A 423 11.15 17.26 4.24
C VAL A 423 11.00 18.73 3.88
N TYR A 424 9.99 19.02 3.06
CA TYR A 424 9.67 20.36 2.61
C TYR A 424 8.23 20.67 3.01
N GLN A 425 7.99 21.94 3.32
CA GLN A 425 6.65 22.45 3.57
C GLN A 425 6.48 23.70 2.71
N ASP A 426 5.45 23.73 1.88
CA ASP A 426 5.09 24.96 1.19
C ASP A 426 4.52 25.96 2.22
N LEU A 427 5.05 27.18 2.18
CA LEU A 427 4.63 28.28 3.04
C LEU A 427 3.58 29.18 2.37
N SER A 428 3.22 28.87 1.12
CA SER A 428 2.12 29.55 0.44
C SER A 428 0.82 29.27 1.18
N THR A 429 -0.03 30.30 1.30
CA THR A 429 -1.39 30.11 1.79
C THR A 429 -2.22 29.56 0.64
N MET A 430 -2.78 28.35 0.81
CA MET A 430 -3.84 27.83 -0.06
C MET A 430 -4.92 28.92 -0.21
N ALA A 431 -5.16 29.38 -1.44
CA ALA A 431 -5.93 30.58 -1.75
C ALA A 431 -7.44 30.34 -1.73
#